data_AF-A0A2P8DPN8-F1
#
_entry.id   AF-A0A2P8DPN8-F1
#
_cell.length_a   1.000
_cell.length_b   1.000
_cell.length_c   1.000
_cell.angle_alpha   90.00
_cell.angle_beta   90.00
_cell.angle_gamma   90.00
#
_symmetry.space_group_name_H-M   'P 1'
#
loop_
_entity.id
_entity.type
_entity.pdbx_description
1 polymer ?
#
loop_
_entity_poly.entity_id
_entity_poly.type
_entity_poly.pdbx_seq_one_letter_code
_entity_poly.pdbx_strand_id
1 'polypeptide(L)'
;MSQLSQLKSQVAALGRDASATATSLAGYKAKFSESVGQVTATVGGSAQHVDQDMIATLKAAEQRVDDAIVALQQAAKAANSYASSL
;
A
#
# COMPACT_ATOMS: atom_id res chain seq x y z
N MET A 1 23.02 13.70 -24.64
CA MET A 1 21.95 13.68 -23.61
C MET A 1 22.59 14.00 -22.28
N SER A 2 22.07 14.99 -21.54
CA SER A 2 22.63 15.38 -20.25
C SER A 2 22.26 14.37 -19.16
N GLN A 3 23.14 14.18 -18.18
CA GLN A 3 22.89 13.34 -16.99
C GLN A 3 21.60 13.75 -16.26
N LEU A 4 21.22 15.03 -16.31
CA LEU A 4 19.96 15.56 -15.79
C LEU A 4 18.72 15.00 -16.50
N SER A 5 18.76 14.88 -17.84
CA SER A 5 17.65 14.30 -18.61
C SER A 5 17.48 12.80 -18.31
N GLN A 6 18.60 12.09 -18.10
CA GLN A 6 18.59 10.69 -17.69
C GLN A 6 18.04 10.51 -16.27
N LEU A 7 18.46 11.38 -15.33
CA LEU A 7 17.95 11.38 -13.95
C LEU A 7 16.46 11.68 -13.91
N LYS A 8 15.98 12.70 -14.64
CA LYS A 8 14.56 13.03 -14.76
C LYS A 8 13.74 11.83 -15.23
N SER A 9 14.21 11.12 -16.26
CA SER A 9 13.55 9.92 -16.76
C SER A 9 13.51 8.79 -15.72
N GLN A 10 14.64 8.53 -15.02
CA GLN A 10 14.70 7.53 -13.96
C GLN A 10 13.77 7.84 -12.79
N VAL A 11 13.78 9.08 -12.30
CA VAL A 11 12.91 9.50 -11.19
C VAL A 11 11.44 9.46 -11.60
N ALA A 12 11.11 9.88 -12.83
CA ALA A 12 9.74 9.79 -13.35
C ALA A 12 9.28 8.32 -13.54
N ALA A 13 10.18 7.41 -13.94
CA ALA A 13 9.88 5.98 -13.98
C ALA A 13 9.62 5.43 -12.58
N LEU A 14 10.52 5.69 -11.63
CA LEU A 14 10.36 5.28 -10.23
C LEU A 14 9.05 5.77 -9.61
N GLY A 15 8.67 7.03 -9.87
CA GLY A 15 7.41 7.58 -9.38
C GLY A 15 6.18 6.89 -9.98
N ARG A 16 6.23 6.50 -11.26
CA ARG A 16 5.17 5.72 -11.90
C ARG A 16 5.08 4.31 -11.32
N ASP A 17 6.22 3.64 -11.11
CA ASP A 17 6.27 2.31 -10.53
C ASP A 17 5.74 2.30 -9.09
N ALA A 18 6.11 3.31 -8.29
CA ALA A 18 5.59 3.50 -6.93
C ALA A 18 4.07 3.70 -6.93
N SER A 19 3.54 4.54 -7.83
CA SER A 19 2.10 4.77 -7.97
C SER A 19 1.34 3.51 -8.42
N ALA A 20 1.89 2.76 -9.38
CA ALA A 20 1.33 1.51 -9.85
C ALA A 20 1.28 0.48 -8.70
N THR A 21 2.38 0.35 -7.94
CA THR A 21 2.46 -0.54 -6.78
C THR A 21 1.46 -0.14 -5.70
N ALA A 22 1.33 1.16 -5.40
CA ALA A 22 0.32 1.66 -4.47
C ALA A 22 -1.11 1.31 -4.91
N THR A 23 -1.40 1.40 -6.20
CA THR A 23 -2.70 1.02 -6.76
C THR A 23 -2.96 -0.49 -6.63
N SER A 24 -1.96 -1.32 -6.93
CA SER A 24 -2.05 -2.77 -6.74
C SER A 24 -2.25 -3.14 -5.26
N LEU A 25 -1.53 -2.49 -4.35
CA LEU A 25 -1.69 -2.67 -2.91
C LEU A 25 -3.06 -2.22 -2.43
N ALA A 26 -3.62 -1.13 -2.97
CA ALA A 26 -4.99 -0.70 -2.62
C ALA A 26 -6.04 -1.74 -3.04
N GLY A 27 -5.89 -2.31 -4.24
CA GLY A 27 -6.73 -3.43 -4.68
C GLY A 27 -6.58 -4.67 -3.81
N TYR A 28 -5.35 -4.98 -3.38
CA TYR A 28 -5.09 -6.06 -2.43
C TYR A 28 -5.72 -5.78 -1.06
N LYS A 29 -5.56 -4.57 -0.50
CA LYS A 29 -6.15 -4.14 0.77
C LYS A 29 -7.66 -4.36 0.77
N ALA A 30 -8.36 -3.99 -0.30
CA ALA A 30 -9.80 -4.18 -0.41
C ALA A 30 -10.20 -5.66 -0.27
N LYS A 31 -9.52 -6.55 -1.01
CA LYS A 31 -9.76 -8.01 -0.95
C LYS A 31 -9.37 -8.60 0.41
N PHE A 32 -8.28 -8.10 0.98
CA PHE A 32 -7.80 -8.52 2.29
C PHE A 32 -8.81 -8.14 3.37
N SER A 33 -9.30 -6.90 3.38
CA SER A 33 -10.33 -6.40 4.30
C SER A 33 -11.62 -7.22 4.21
N GLU A 34 -12.07 -7.54 2.99
CA GLU A 34 -13.22 -8.42 2.76
C GLU A 34 -13.00 -9.82 3.35
N SER A 35 -11.83 -10.41 3.12
CA SER A 35 -11.45 -11.72 3.67
C SER A 35 -11.39 -11.70 5.20
N VAL A 36 -10.81 -10.65 5.80
CA VAL A 36 -10.77 -10.45 7.25
C VAL A 36 -12.18 -10.30 7.82
N GLY A 37 -13.08 -9.61 7.11
CA GLY A 37 -14.49 -9.50 7.46
C GLY A 37 -15.20 -10.85 7.48
N GLN A 38 -14.98 -11.69 6.45
CA GLN A 38 -15.54 -13.05 6.38
C GLN A 38 -15.01 -13.95 7.50
N VAL A 39 -13.70 -13.90 7.77
CA VAL A 39 -13.08 -14.63 8.89
C VAL A 39 -13.69 -14.15 10.20
N THR A 40 -13.75 -12.84 10.42
CA THR A 40 -14.34 -12.24 11.63
C THR A 40 -15.82 -12.61 11.80
N ALA A 41 -16.60 -12.68 10.73
CA ALA A 41 -18.01 -13.08 10.79
C ALA A 41 -18.18 -14.57 11.11
N THR A 42 -17.31 -15.43 10.56
CA THR A 42 -17.29 -16.87 10.85
C THR A 42 -16.87 -17.14 12.29
N VAL A 43 -15.86 -16.40 12.74
CA VAL A 43 -15.28 -16.45 14.08
C VAL A 43 -16.13 -15.70 15.11
N GLY A 44 -17.03 -14.80 14.70
CA GLY A 44 -17.91 -14.05 15.60
C GLY A 44 -18.85 -14.93 16.44
N GLY A 45 -18.92 -16.23 16.17
CA GLY A 45 -19.58 -17.24 17.01
C GLY A 45 -18.65 -17.92 18.05
N SER A 46 -17.32 -17.80 17.94
CA SER A 46 -16.35 -18.41 18.85
C SER A 46 -15.76 -17.37 19.82
N ALA A 47 -16.01 -17.57 21.11
CA ALA A 47 -15.62 -16.65 22.19
C ALA A 47 -14.18 -16.85 22.68
N GLN A 48 -13.24 -17.31 21.84
CA GLN A 48 -11.88 -17.62 22.27
C GLN A 48 -10.94 -16.41 22.12
N HIS A 49 -10.02 -16.24 23.07
CA HIS A 49 -9.02 -15.15 23.04
C HIS A 49 -8.11 -15.23 21.80
N VAL A 50 -7.79 -16.46 21.36
CA VAL A 50 -6.95 -16.75 20.19
C VAL A 50 -7.54 -16.16 18.91
N ASP A 51 -8.86 -16.18 18.78
CA ASP A 51 -9.60 -15.61 17.65
C ASP A 51 -9.48 -14.08 17.61
N GLN A 52 -9.55 -13.43 18.78
CA GLN A 52 -9.38 -11.98 18.90
C GLN A 52 -7.96 -11.55 18.54
N ASP A 53 -6.94 -12.28 19.01
CA ASP A 53 -5.54 -12.02 18.69
C ASP A 53 -5.25 -12.21 17.20
N MET A 54 -5.84 -13.23 16.58
CA MET A 54 -5.74 -13.45 15.14
C MET A 54 -6.37 -12.28 14.36
N ILE A 55 -7.60 -11.89 14.68
CA ILE A 55 -8.29 -10.77 14.02
C ILE A 55 -7.52 -9.46 14.23
N ALA A 56 -6.99 -9.22 15.43
CA ALA A 56 -6.17 -8.04 15.72
C ALA A 56 -4.90 -8.02 14.86
N THR A 57 -4.23 -9.17 14.72
CA THR A 57 -3.04 -9.32 13.86
C THR A 57 -3.37 -9.04 12.39
N LEU A 58 -4.50 -9.55 11.91
CA LEU A 58 -4.97 -9.30 10.54
C LEU A 58 -5.29 -7.81 10.31
N LYS A 59 -6.02 -7.17 11.22
CA LYS A 59 -6.29 -5.72 11.14
C LYS A 59 -5.02 -4.88 11.17
N ALA A 60 -4.04 -5.26 11.99
CA ALA A 60 -2.75 -4.58 12.03
C ALA A 60 -1.99 -4.74 10.70
N ALA A 61 -2.09 -5.90 10.04
CA ALA A 61 -1.53 -6.08 8.71
C ALA A 61 -2.24 -5.19 7.67
N GLU A 62 -3.56 -5.07 7.72
CA GLU A 62 -4.34 -4.17 6.84
C GLU A 62 -3.90 -2.72 6.98
N GLN A 63 -3.71 -2.24 8.22
CA GLN A 63 -3.20 -0.89 8.48
C GLN A 63 -1.81 -0.67 7.89
N ARG A 64 -0.88 -1.63 8.05
CA ARG A 64 0.46 -1.51 7.47
C ARG A 64 0.46 -1.48 5.96
N VAL A 65 -0.47 -2.20 5.32
CA VAL A 65 -0.66 -2.12 3.86
C VAL A 65 -1.15 -0.73 3.47
N ASP A 66 -2.09 -0.15 4.24
CA ASP A 66 -2.57 1.21 4.02
C ASP A 66 -1.45 2.25 4.16
N ASP A 67 -0.65 2.16 5.21
CA ASP A 67 0.51 3.03 5.43
C ASP A 67 1.51 2.91 4.27
N ALA A 68 1.75 1.69 3.77
CA ALA A 68 2.62 1.45 2.62
C ALA A 68 2.07 2.09 1.33
N ILE A 69 0.75 2.01 1.10
CA ILE A 69 0.09 2.68 -0.03
C ILE A 69 0.32 4.20 0.05
N VAL A 70 0.08 4.79 1.22
CA VAL A 70 0.27 6.23 1.45
C VAL A 70 1.73 6.62 1.24
N ALA A 71 2.67 5.85 1.78
CA ALA A 71 4.10 6.09 1.61
C ALA A 71 4.53 6.04 0.14
N LEU A 72 4.05 5.06 -0.62
CA LEU A 72 4.33 4.94 -2.05
C LEU A 72 3.71 6.08 -2.88
N GLN A 73 2.49 6.51 -2.53
CA GLN A 73 1.86 7.68 -3.16
C GLN A 73 2.64 8.97 -2.90
N GLN A 74 3.13 9.16 -1.67
CA GLN A 74 3.99 10.29 -1.32
C GLN A 74 5.31 10.26 -2.10
N ALA A 75 5.96 9.09 -2.17
CA ALA A 75 7.18 8.90 -2.95
C ALA A 75 6.95 9.20 -4.44
N ALA A 76 5.85 8.72 -5.02
CA ALA A 76 5.46 9.01 -6.40
C ALA A 76 5.26 10.51 -6.63
N LYS A 77 4.59 11.20 -5.71
CA LYS A 77 4.36 12.65 -5.78
C LYS A 77 5.68 13.43 -5.70
N ALA A 78 6.57 13.08 -4.78
CA ALA A 78 7.88 13.70 -4.64
C ALA A 78 8.73 13.49 -5.89
N ALA A 79 8.76 12.27 -6.43
CA ALA A 79 9.46 11.93 -7.67
C ALA A 79 8.94 12.74 -8.86
N ASN A 80 7.61 12.83 -9.03
CA ASN A 80 7.03 13.59 -10.13
C ASN A 80 7.26 15.11 -9.98
N SER A 81 7.19 15.63 -8.76
CA SER A 81 7.50 17.04 -8.48
C SER A 81 8.95 17.37 -8.81
N TYR A 82 9.89 16.51 -8.41
CA TYR A 82 11.32 16.68 -8.71
C TYR A 82 11.61 16.59 -10.22
N ALA A 83 10.99 15.62 -10.91
CA ALA A 83 11.11 15.50 -12.36
C ALA A 83 10.52 16.72 -13.10
N SER A 84 9.49 17.35 -12.55
CA SER A 84 8.87 18.55 -13.14
C SER A 84 9.67 19.83 -12.88
N SER A 85 10.46 19.88 -11.80
CA SER A 85 11.34 21.02 -11.48
C SER A 85 12.69 20.99 -12.23
N LEU A 86 13.01 19.87 -12.89
CA LEU A 86 14.20 19.66 -13.71
C LEU A 86 13.94 19.98 -15.19
#